data_AF-A0A5B6XC00-F1
#
_entry.id   AF-A0A5B6XC00-F1
#
_cell.length_a   1.000
_cell.length_b   1.000
_cell.length_c   1.000
_cell.angle_alpha   90.00
_cell.angle_beta   90.00
_cell.angle_gamma   90.00
#
_symmetry.space_group_name_H-M   'P 1'
#
loop_
_entity.id
_entity.type
_entity.pdbx_description
1 polymer ?
#
loop_
_entity_poly.entity_id
_entity_poly.type
_entity_poly.pdbx_seq_one_letter_code
_entity_poly.pdbx_strand_id
1 'polypeptide(L)'
;MVGRKKSWAFAHFADRFRKMIEGWNLRYLSIGGKEVFIKSILQAIPLYAMQCFLMPKYFCRKLEGIMNKLWWTNNKSSKGIHWSGWESLCKSNVDGGMGFKDLVLFNKALLAKQIWLVLTQSKCLLAKVLKVRYFPHSDILTANVGSYPSFTWRSICSARELVENGLLWRIGSGSDIDIWNDPYLPRQKNNRVSIQQIFPNWTTVNQLFNCGTFTWNEELLNNIFDVDTANRILAIPIAGCQSEDLRVWKYDGFGEYTVKSGYRVLSINI
;
A
#
# COMPACT_ATOMS: atom_id res chain seq x y z
N MET A 1 -24.76 9.06 1.16
CA MET A 1 -24.17 8.63 -0.13
C MET A 1 -23.18 9.69 -0.61
N VAL A 2 -22.01 9.30 -1.13
CA VAL A 2 -21.06 10.26 -1.71
C VAL A 2 -21.60 10.71 -3.07
N GLY A 3 -22.13 11.94 -3.12
CA GLY A 3 -22.65 12.55 -4.34
C GLY A 3 -21.55 13.10 -5.27
N ARG A 4 -21.95 13.79 -6.35
CA ARG A 4 -21.04 14.40 -7.33
C ARG A 4 -20.01 15.34 -6.68
N LYS A 5 -20.41 16.10 -5.64
CA LYS A 5 -19.52 16.94 -4.83
C LYS A 5 -18.88 16.13 -3.70
N LYS A 6 -17.78 15.46 -4.01
CA LYS A 6 -17.04 14.59 -3.07
C LYS A 6 -16.59 15.30 -1.79
N SER A 7 -16.23 16.59 -1.86
CA SER A 7 -15.76 17.37 -0.70
C SER A 7 -16.82 17.53 0.39
N TRP A 8 -18.11 17.65 0.03
CA TRP A 8 -19.20 17.80 0.98
C TRP A 8 -19.43 16.55 1.81
N ALA A 9 -19.22 15.36 1.24
CA ALA A 9 -19.34 14.10 1.96
C ALA A 9 -18.36 14.01 3.14
N PHE A 10 -17.23 14.73 3.08
CA PHE A 10 -16.19 14.71 4.10
C PHE A 10 -16.18 15.94 5.01
N ALA A 11 -16.98 16.98 4.71
CA ALA A 11 -16.96 18.25 5.43
C ALA A 11 -17.10 18.09 6.96
N HIS A 12 -17.93 17.13 7.40
CA HIS A 12 -18.16 16.83 8.82
C HIS A 12 -16.88 16.47 9.60
N PHE A 13 -15.83 15.96 8.93
CA PHE A 13 -14.56 15.65 9.59
C PHE A 13 -13.84 16.90 10.07
N ALA A 14 -13.91 18.01 9.33
CA ALA A 14 -13.32 19.26 9.76
C ALA A 14 -14.02 19.79 11.02
N ASP A 15 -15.35 19.65 11.10
CA ASP A 15 -16.12 20.05 12.28
C ASP A 15 -15.83 19.14 13.48
N ARG A 16 -15.65 17.82 13.25
CA ARG A 16 -15.18 16.91 14.30
C ARG A 16 -13.80 17.28 14.83
N PHE A 17 -12.87 17.65 13.95
CA PHE A 17 -11.54 18.10 14.38
C PHE A 17 -11.65 19.34 15.27
N ARG A 18 -12.45 20.34 14.85
CA ARG A 18 -12.69 21.55 15.66
C ARG A 18 -13.33 21.24 17.01
N LYS A 19 -14.39 20.43 17.02
CA LYS A 19 -15.07 20.02 18.26
C LYS A 19 -14.13 19.29 19.22
N MET A 20 -13.26 18.42 18.72
CA MET A 20 -12.26 17.74 19.55
C MET A 20 -11.21 18.70 20.09
N ILE A 21 -10.76 19.64 19.27
CA ILE A 21 -9.79 20.70 19.65
C ILE A 21 -10.39 21.64 20.70
N GLU A 22 -11.65 22.02 20.55
CA GLU A 22 -12.38 22.90 21.48
C GLU A 22 -12.76 22.18 22.78
N GLY A 23 -13.17 20.91 22.68
CA GLY A 23 -13.56 20.09 23.82
C GLY A 23 -12.38 19.69 24.71
N TRP A 24 -11.17 19.64 24.17
CA TRP A 24 -9.95 19.43 24.95
C TRP A 24 -9.37 20.76 25.39
N ASN A 25 -9.12 20.94 26.69
CA ASN A 25 -8.53 22.17 27.19
C ASN A 25 -7.05 22.26 26.82
N LEU A 26 -6.77 22.75 25.61
CA LEU A 26 -5.43 22.88 25.04
C LEU A 26 -4.49 23.74 25.89
N ARG A 27 -5.02 24.55 26.83
CA ARG A 27 -4.20 25.38 27.73
C ARG A 27 -3.26 24.54 28.60
N TYR A 28 -3.67 23.32 28.94
CA TYR A 28 -2.90 22.44 29.83
C TYR A 28 -2.07 21.38 29.10
N LEU A 29 -2.18 21.29 27.77
CA LEU A 29 -1.43 20.30 27.02
C LEU A 29 0.04 20.71 26.90
N SER A 30 0.95 19.87 27.40
CA SER A 30 2.38 20.00 27.08
C SER A 30 2.62 19.80 25.58
N ILE A 31 3.82 20.13 25.09
CA ILE A 31 4.20 19.89 23.68
C ILE A 31 4.09 18.40 23.32
N GLY A 32 4.53 17.51 24.21
CA GLY A 32 4.37 16.05 24.05
C GLY A 32 2.89 15.64 24.09
N GLY A 33 2.08 16.29 24.92
CA GLY A 33 0.63 16.07 24.92
C GLY A 33 -0.03 16.42 23.58
N LYS A 34 0.41 17.49 22.91
CA LYS A 34 -0.09 17.86 21.57
C LYS A 34 0.30 16.83 20.53
N GLU A 35 1.51 16.29 20.64
CA GLU A 35 2.00 15.27 19.71
C GLU A 35 1.12 14.02 19.78
N VAL A 36 0.88 13.53 21.00
CA VAL A 36 0.00 12.38 21.26
C VAL A 36 -1.43 12.67 20.81
N PHE A 37 -1.95 13.86 21.10
CA PHE A 37 -3.30 14.26 20.69
C PHE A 37 -3.47 14.26 19.16
N ILE A 38 -2.52 14.82 18.42
CA ILE A 38 -2.55 14.83 16.96
C ILE A 38 -2.50 13.40 16.41
N LYS A 39 -1.56 12.57 16.88
CA LYS A 39 -1.33 11.21 16.37
C LYS A 39 -2.47 10.25 16.72
N SER A 40 -2.88 10.23 17.98
CA SER A 40 -3.80 9.21 18.49
C SER A 40 -5.27 9.60 18.33
N ILE A 41 -5.59 10.91 18.29
CA ILE A 41 -6.97 11.37 18.20
C ILE A 41 -7.23 11.94 16.80
N LEU A 42 -6.58 13.03 16.41
CA LEU A 42 -6.94 13.72 15.16
C LEU A 42 -6.70 12.86 13.91
N GLN A 43 -5.55 12.20 13.81
CA GLN A 43 -5.23 11.32 12.68
C GLN A 43 -6.06 10.02 12.67
N ALA A 44 -6.62 9.61 13.82
CA ALA A 44 -7.48 8.43 13.93
C ALA A 44 -8.93 8.71 13.49
N ILE A 45 -9.43 9.94 13.66
CA ILE A 45 -10.81 10.33 13.29
C ILE A 45 -11.19 9.98 11.84
N PRO A 46 -10.39 10.32 10.80
CA PRO A 46 -10.76 10.05 9.42
C PRO A 46 -10.39 8.62 8.96
N LEU A 47 -9.75 7.81 9.81
CA LEU A 47 -9.09 6.56 9.41
C LEU A 47 -10.05 5.56 8.76
N TYR A 48 -11.23 5.35 9.34
CA TYR A 48 -12.24 4.46 8.76
C TYR A 48 -12.70 4.93 7.37
N ALA A 49 -12.96 6.22 7.20
CA ALA A 49 -13.37 6.76 5.91
C ALA A 49 -12.22 6.69 4.89
N MET A 50 -10.98 6.92 5.30
CA MET A 50 -9.79 6.78 4.44
C MET A 50 -9.51 5.34 4.03
N GLN A 51 -9.92 4.34 4.82
CA GLN A 51 -9.82 2.93 4.40
C GLN A 51 -10.77 2.59 3.24
N CYS A 52 -11.90 3.29 3.13
CA CYS A 52 -12.91 3.01 2.10
C CYS A 52 -12.85 3.98 0.91
N PHE A 53 -12.37 5.21 1.12
CA PHE A 53 -12.48 6.29 0.16
C PHE A 53 -11.18 7.07 0.02
N LEU A 54 -10.88 7.48 -1.22
CA LEU A 54 -9.81 8.41 -1.51
C LEU A 54 -10.34 9.82 -1.29
N MET A 55 -9.98 10.40 -0.15
CA MET A 55 -10.32 11.78 0.19
C MET A 55 -9.68 12.75 -0.82
N PRO A 56 -10.37 13.83 -1.20
CA PRO A 56 -9.80 14.85 -2.06
C PRO A 56 -8.53 15.45 -1.44
N LYS A 57 -7.44 15.58 -2.23
CA LYS A 57 -6.15 16.14 -1.76
C LYS A 57 -6.31 17.47 -1.02
N TYR A 58 -7.11 18.39 -1.56
CA TYR A 58 -7.42 19.66 -0.91
C TYR A 58 -8.02 19.50 0.48
N PHE A 59 -8.89 18.50 0.68
CA PHE A 59 -9.51 18.25 1.98
C PHE A 59 -8.50 17.69 2.99
N CYS A 60 -7.63 16.76 2.55
CA CYS A 60 -6.51 16.30 3.37
C CYS A 60 -5.62 17.47 3.82
N ARG A 61 -5.21 18.34 2.89
CA ARG A 61 -4.42 19.55 3.20
C ARG A 61 -5.16 20.49 4.16
N LYS A 62 -6.49 20.61 4.05
CA LYS A 62 -7.31 21.40 4.99
C LYS A 62 -7.26 20.82 6.41
N LEU A 63 -7.37 19.50 6.58
CA LEU A 63 -7.26 18.86 7.89
C LEU A 63 -5.83 18.97 8.45
N GLU A 64 -4.82 18.79 7.61
CA GLU A 64 -3.42 19.01 7.97
C GLU A 64 -3.16 20.45 8.41
N GLY A 65 -3.76 21.44 7.76
CA GLY A 65 -3.68 22.84 8.18
C GLY A 65 -4.25 23.07 9.60
N ILE A 66 -5.33 22.38 9.97
CA ILE A 66 -5.88 22.43 11.33
C ILE A 66 -4.89 21.82 12.33
N MET A 67 -4.32 20.66 12.01
CA MET A 67 -3.32 20.01 12.87
C MET A 67 -2.02 20.84 12.99
N ASN A 68 -1.57 21.43 11.89
CA ASN A 68 -0.39 22.29 11.85
C ASN A 68 -0.60 23.54 12.71
N LYS A 69 -1.77 24.20 12.57
CA LYS A 69 -2.13 25.33 13.43
C LYS A 69 -2.13 24.92 14.90
N LEU A 70 -2.76 23.80 15.24
CA LEU A 70 -2.79 23.29 16.61
C LEU A 70 -1.39 23.07 17.18
N TRP A 71 -0.50 22.46 16.41
CA TRP A 71 0.87 22.15 16.83
C TRP A 71 1.64 23.42 17.22
N TRP A 72 1.59 24.45 16.37
CA TRP A 72 2.36 25.69 16.59
C TRP A 72 1.66 26.71 17.49
N THR A 73 0.36 26.57 17.77
CA THR A 73 -0.38 27.53 18.62
C THR A 73 0.14 27.48 20.06
N ASN A 74 0.51 28.63 20.64
CA ASN A 74 0.86 28.70 22.06
C ASN A 74 -0.41 28.65 22.93
N ASN A 75 -0.36 27.86 24.00
CA ASN A 75 -1.45 27.65 24.96
C ASN A 75 -1.91 28.94 25.64
N LYS A 76 -1.01 29.93 25.81
CA LYS A 76 -1.31 31.17 26.54
C LYS A 76 -1.83 32.30 25.64
N SER A 77 -1.28 32.46 24.44
CA SER A 77 -1.55 33.61 23.57
C SER A 77 -2.38 33.28 22.33
N SER A 78 -2.73 32.01 22.10
CA SER A 78 -3.42 31.52 20.89
C SER A 78 -2.73 31.90 19.57
N LYS A 79 -1.50 32.38 19.64
CA LYS A 79 -0.60 32.73 18.53
C LYS A 79 0.67 31.92 18.68
N GLY A 80 1.31 31.57 17.58
CA GLY A 80 2.61 30.92 17.63
C GLY A 80 3.32 30.96 16.29
N ILE A 81 4.64 30.76 16.36
CA ILE A 81 5.54 30.83 15.21
C ILE A 81 5.63 29.43 14.60
N HIS A 82 5.41 29.33 13.30
CA HIS A 82 5.63 28.10 12.55
C HIS A 82 7.12 27.96 12.24
N TRP A 83 7.86 27.23 13.07
CA TRP A 83 9.31 27.04 12.87
C TRP A 83 9.64 26.05 11.75
N SER A 84 8.68 25.22 11.34
CA SER A 84 8.86 24.27 10.26
C SER A 84 7.54 23.97 9.53
N GLY A 85 7.66 23.57 8.27
CA GLY A 85 6.53 23.15 7.44
C GLY A 85 5.94 21.82 7.90
N TRP A 86 4.64 21.61 7.65
CA TRP A 86 3.94 20.38 8.02
C TRP A 86 4.58 19.13 7.40
N GLU A 87 5.08 19.24 6.17
CA GLU A 87 5.76 18.16 5.46
C GLU A 87 7.02 17.68 6.18
N SER A 88 7.80 18.59 6.77
CA SER A 88 8.97 18.25 7.58
C SER A 88 8.57 17.55 8.88
N LEU A 89 7.46 17.96 9.50
CA LEU A 89 6.94 17.30 10.70
C LEU A 89 6.40 15.89 10.41
N CYS A 90 5.99 15.62 9.17
CA CYS A 90 5.50 14.30 8.73
C CYS A 90 6.61 13.28 8.46
N LYS A 91 7.87 13.70 8.38
CA LYS A 91 9.01 12.79 8.26
C LYS A 91 9.11 11.89 9.50
N SER A 92 9.77 10.75 9.35
CA SER A 92 9.95 9.82 10.47
C SER A 92 10.85 10.45 11.54
N ASN A 93 10.78 9.96 12.78
CA ASN A 93 11.67 10.40 13.86
C ASN A 93 13.15 10.13 13.54
N VAL A 94 13.43 9.11 12.72
CA VAL A 94 14.78 8.77 12.26
C VAL A 94 15.28 9.82 11.26
N ASP A 95 14.39 10.38 10.44
CA ASP A 95 14.70 11.40 9.44
C ASP A 95 14.55 12.84 9.99
N GLY A 96 14.53 13.00 11.32
CA GLY A 96 14.42 14.30 11.99
C GLY A 96 13.02 14.94 11.98
N GLY A 97 11.98 14.20 11.62
CA GLY A 97 10.59 14.63 11.72
C GLY A 97 9.93 14.28 13.06
N MET A 98 8.64 14.60 13.18
CA MET A 98 7.83 14.28 14.36
C MET A 98 6.95 13.04 14.14
N GLY A 99 7.03 12.38 12.98
CA GLY A 99 6.25 11.19 12.68
C GLY A 99 4.74 11.44 12.53
N PHE A 100 4.32 12.69 12.27
CA PHE A 100 2.96 12.96 11.82
C PHE A 100 2.70 12.32 10.45
N LYS A 101 1.44 12.16 10.08
CA LYS A 101 1.06 11.55 8.81
C LYS A 101 0.66 12.62 7.80
N ASP A 102 1.26 12.56 6.62
CA ASP A 102 0.66 13.14 5.42
C ASP A 102 -0.60 12.32 5.11
N LEU A 103 -1.75 12.98 5.21
CA LEU A 103 -3.05 12.34 5.08
C LEU A 103 -3.32 11.87 3.64
N VAL A 104 -2.70 12.47 2.63
CA VAL A 104 -2.83 12.02 1.24
C VAL A 104 -2.12 10.68 1.06
N LEU A 105 -0.88 10.59 1.52
CA LEU A 105 -0.09 9.35 1.42
C LEU A 105 -0.66 8.27 2.34
N PHE A 106 -1.07 8.64 3.56
CA PHE A 106 -1.68 7.72 4.51
C PHE A 106 -2.99 7.14 3.98
N ASN A 107 -3.82 7.96 3.33
CA ASN A 107 -5.03 7.47 2.68
C ASN A 107 -4.73 6.49 1.53
N LYS A 108 -3.74 6.77 0.67
CA LYS A 108 -3.32 5.84 -0.39
C LYS A 108 -2.79 4.52 0.21
N ALA A 109 -2.00 4.57 1.27
CA ALA A 109 -1.50 3.38 1.97
C ALA A 109 -2.61 2.54 2.63
N LEU A 110 -3.64 3.18 3.19
CA LEU A 110 -4.82 2.50 3.75
C LEU A 110 -5.64 1.79 2.67
N LEU A 111 -5.83 2.43 1.51
CA LEU A 111 -6.53 1.83 0.37
C LEU A 111 -5.76 0.65 -0.22
N ALA A 112 -4.42 0.75 -0.32
CA ALA A 112 -3.58 -0.36 -0.73
C ALA A 112 -3.70 -1.57 0.20
N LYS A 113 -3.91 -1.36 1.52
CA LYS A 113 -4.20 -2.48 2.44
C LYS A 113 -5.45 -3.26 2.04
N GLN A 114 -6.47 -2.59 1.51
CA GLN A 114 -7.69 -3.27 1.06
C GLN A 114 -7.41 -4.13 -0.17
N ILE A 115 -6.58 -3.66 -1.10
CA ILE A 115 -6.15 -4.44 -2.26
C ILE A 115 -5.37 -5.68 -1.79
N TRP A 116 -4.42 -5.48 -0.87
CA TRP A 116 -3.64 -6.60 -0.30
C TRP A 116 -4.53 -7.65 0.36
N LEU A 117 -5.54 -7.23 1.12
CA LEU A 117 -6.53 -8.13 1.72
C LEU A 117 -7.31 -8.91 0.66
N VAL A 118 -7.71 -8.27 -0.43
CA VAL A 118 -8.39 -8.98 -1.53
C VAL A 118 -7.48 -9.99 -2.21
N LEU A 119 -6.19 -9.69 -2.35
CA LEU A 119 -5.19 -10.57 -2.97
C LEU A 119 -4.83 -11.78 -2.12
N THR A 120 -4.73 -11.61 -0.80
CA THR A 120 -4.27 -12.65 0.14
C THR A 120 -5.43 -13.41 0.78
N GLN A 121 -6.59 -12.77 0.96
CA GLN A 121 -7.77 -13.34 1.62
C GLN A 121 -8.97 -13.35 0.67
N SER A 122 -8.86 -14.09 -0.43
CA SER A 122 -9.90 -14.20 -1.47
C SER A 122 -11.26 -14.71 -0.96
N LYS A 123 -11.28 -15.43 0.16
CA LYS A 123 -12.48 -16.00 0.78
C LYS A 123 -13.29 -15.02 1.64
N CYS A 124 -12.72 -13.86 1.99
CA CYS A 124 -13.41 -12.88 2.83
C CYS A 124 -14.61 -12.25 2.08
N LEU A 125 -15.62 -11.77 2.82
CA LEU A 125 -16.84 -11.21 2.23
C LEU A 125 -16.54 -10.03 1.30
N LEU A 126 -15.63 -9.14 1.70
CA LEU A 126 -15.22 -7.98 0.91
C LEU A 126 -14.62 -8.42 -0.43
N ALA A 127 -13.69 -9.38 -0.43
CA ALA A 127 -13.08 -9.90 -1.64
C ALA A 127 -14.12 -10.56 -2.56
N LYS A 128 -15.03 -11.38 -2.02
CA LYS A 128 -16.11 -12.02 -2.78
C LYS A 128 -17.04 -10.99 -3.44
N VAL A 129 -17.50 -9.99 -2.69
CA VAL A 129 -18.40 -8.95 -3.21
C VAL A 129 -17.72 -8.09 -4.27
N LEU A 130 -16.46 -7.70 -4.04
CA LEU A 130 -15.71 -6.91 -5.02
C LEU A 130 -15.42 -7.71 -6.29
N LYS A 131 -15.05 -8.99 -6.16
CA LYS A 131 -14.79 -9.88 -7.29
C LYS A 131 -16.03 -10.03 -8.17
N VAL A 132 -17.17 -10.42 -7.60
CA VAL A 132 -18.42 -10.61 -8.36
C VAL A 132 -18.87 -9.31 -9.05
N ARG A 133 -18.71 -8.16 -8.39
CA ARG A 133 -19.22 -6.89 -8.92
C ARG A 133 -18.32 -6.22 -9.96
N TYR A 134 -17.00 -6.31 -9.80
CA TYR A 134 -16.06 -5.49 -10.59
C TYR A 134 -15.07 -6.29 -11.42
N PHE A 135 -14.73 -7.52 -11.02
CA PHE A 135 -13.75 -8.35 -11.72
C PHE A 135 -14.11 -9.84 -11.64
N PRO A 136 -15.27 -10.27 -12.18
CA PRO A 136 -15.72 -11.65 -12.04
C PRO A 136 -14.78 -12.64 -12.74
N HIS A 137 -14.17 -12.22 -13.86
CA HIS A 137 -13.33 -13.05 -14.72
C HIS A 137 -11.87 -12.58 -14.82
N SER A 138 -11.46 -11.64 -13.97
CA SER A 138 -10.10 -11.09 -13.98
C SER A 138 -9.53 -10.99 -12.57
N ASP A 139 -8.28 -10.54 -12.44
CA ASP A 139 -7.67 -10.25 -11.13
C ASP A 139 -7.84 -8.76 -10.77
N ILE A 140 -7.76 -8.42 -9.48
CA ILE A 140 -7.90 -7.04 -9.00
C ILE A 140 -6.81 -6.10 -9.55
N LEU A 141 -5.64 -6.65 -9.89
CA LEU A 141 -4.53 -5.90 -10.47
C LEU A 141 -4.77 -5.56 -11.96
N THR A 142 -5.43 -6.44 -12.70
CA THR A 142 -5.74 -6.21 -14.12
C THR A 142 -7.11 -5.60 -14.36
N ALA A 143 -7.97 -5.56 -13.33
CA ALA A 143 -9.34 -5.10 -13.45
C ALA A 143 -9.45 -3.64 -13.93
N ASN A 144 -10.32 -3.37 -14.91
CA ASN A 144 -10.60 -2.01 -15.33
C ASN A 144 -11.52 -1.29 -14.33
N VAL A 145 -11.34 0.02 -14.21
CA VAL A 145 -12.21 0.85 -13.35
C VAL A 145 -13.64 0.90 -13.90
N GLY A 146 -13.80 0.81 -15.23
CA GLY A 146 -15.09 0.87 -15.92
C GLY A 146 -15.72 2.27 -15.94
N SER A 147 -16.85 2.41 -16.63
CA SER A 147 -17.52 3.69 -16.88
C SER A 147 -18.28 4.24 -15.68
N TYR A 148 -18.94 3.37 -14.90
CA TYR A 148 -19.75 3.77 -13.73
C TYR A 148 -19.37 3.02 -12.44
N PRO A 149 -18.12 3.18 -11.95
CA PRO A 149 -17.69 2.56 -10.71
C PRO A 149 -18.32 3.22 -9.50
N SER A 150 -18.49 2.45 -8.42
CA SER A 150 -18.69 3.08 -7.11
C SER A 150 -17.47 3.92 -6.74
N PHE A 151 -17.70 4.94 -5.91
CA PHE A 151 -16.59 5.76 -5.44
C PHE A 151 -15.56 4.97 -4.63
N THR A 152 -16.00 3.97 -3.87
CA THR A 152 -15.14 3.01 -3.17
C THR A 152 -14.24 2.26 -4.14
N TRP A 153 -14.79 1.68 -5.21
CA TRP A 153 -14.00 0.92 -6.19
C TRP A 153 -12.95 1.79 -6.88
N ARG A 154 -13.35 3.01 -7.31
CA ARG A 154 -12.42 3.97 -7.91
C ARG A 154 -11.31 4.38 -6.92
N SER A 155 -11.64 4.49 -5.64
CA SER A 155 -10.67 4.79 -4.59
C SER A 155 -9.68 3.65 -4.39
N ILE A 156 -10.16 2.41 -4.29
CA ILE A 156 -9.32 1.21 -4.17
C ILE A 156 -8.38 1.11 -5.38
N CYS A 157 -8.89 1.24 -6.60
CA CYS A 157 -8.06 1.17 -7.82
C CYS A 157 -6.94 2.23 -7.85
N SER A 158 -7.14 3.41 -7.25
CA SER A 158 -6.11 4.46 -7.21
C SER A 158 -4.84 4.08 -6.44
N ALA A 159 -4.92 3.07 -5.56
CA ALA A 159 -3.80 2.60 -4.76
C ALA A 159 -3.17 1.31 -5.31
N ARG A 160 -3.65 0.80 -6.46
CA ARG A 160 -3.22 -0.46 -7.07
C ARG A 160 -1.73 -0.48 -7.38
N GLU A 161 -1.25 0.57 -8.03
CA GLU A 161 0.15 0.72 -8.45
C GLU A 161 1.13 0.52 -7.28
N LEU A 162 0.77 0.98 -6.07
CA LEU A 162 1.60 0.78 -4.88
C LEU A 162 1.77 -0.71 -4.56
N VAL A 163 0.67 -1.46 -4.63
CA VAL A 163 0.68 -2.91 -4.34
C VAL A 163 1.41 -3.66 -5.43
N GLU A 164 1.13 -3.35 -6.70
CA GLU A 164 1.79 -4.00 -7.84
C GLU A 164 3.30 -3.83 -7.80
N ASN A 165 3.79 -2.62 -7.51
CA ASN A 165 5.22 -2.35 -7.44
C ASN A 165 5.92 -3.06 -6.27
N GLY A 166 5.21 -3.36 -5.18
CA GLY A 166 5.79 -4.05 -4.02
C GLY A 166 5.41 -5.52 -3.89
N LEU A 167 4.62 -6.06 -4.82
CA LEU A 167 4.28 -7.46 -4.88
C LEU A 167 5.49 -8.27 -5.35
N LEU A 168 5.74 -9.39 -4.69
CA LEU A 168 6.72 -10.40 -5.05
C LEU A 168 6.09 -11.77 -4.78
N TRP A 169 6.34 -12.74 -5.65
CA TRP A 169 5.95 -14.12 -5.45
C TRP A 169 7.07 -14.90 -4.77
N ARG A 170 6.69 -15.68 -3.76
CA ARG A 170 7.51 -16.72 -3.18
C ARG A 170 7.07 -18.06 -3.76
N ILE A 171 8.01 -18.71 -4.43
CA ILE A 171 7.79 -19.95 -5.16
C ILE A 171 7.60 -21.10 -4.15
N GLY A 172 6.44 -21.77 -4.27
CA GLY A 172 6.13 -23.05 -3.63
C GLY A 172 5.98 -24.12 -4.70
N SER A 173 4.74 -24.39 -5.11
CA SER A 173 4.39 -25.30 -6.20
C SER A 173 4.74 -24.74 -7.59
N GLY A 174 4.81 -23.43 -7.76
CA GLY A 174 5.09 -22.75 -9.04
C GLY A 174 3.98 -22.86 -10.08
N SER A 175 2.81 -23.38 -9.73
CA SER A 175 1.67 -23.55 -10.63
C SER A 175 0.93 -22.25 -10.89
N ASP A 176 0.95 -21.33 -9.92
CA ASP A 176 0.15 -20.11 -9.93
C ASP A 176 0.96 -18.89 -10.38
N ILE A 177 2.25 -19.09 -10.69
CA ILE A 177 3.20 -18.04 -11.03
C ILE A 177 3.52 -18.13 -12.52
N ASP A 178 3.22 -17.05 -13.25
CA ASP A 178 3.60 -16.88 -14.65
C ASP A 178 5.09 -16.48 -14.75
N ILE A 179 5.84 -17.21 -15.58
CA ILE A 179 7.28 -16.98 -15.76
C ILE A 179 7.59 -15.56 -16.27
N TRP A 180 6.74 -15.01 -17.11
CA TRP A 180 7.03 -13.79 -17.88
C TRP A 180 6.39 -12.56 -17.26
N ASN A 181 5.20 -12.72 -16.68
CA ASN A 181 4.38 -11.59 -16.21
C ASN A 181 4.53 -11.31 -14.71
N ASP A 182 4.78 -12.35 -13.91
CA ASP A 182 4.77 -12.24 -12.45
C ASP A 182 6.13 -11.84 -11.87
N PRO A 183 6.15 -11.00 -10.82
CA PRO A 183 7.39 -10.63 -10.15
C PRO A 183 7.80 -11.72 -9.15
N TYR A 184 8.74 -12.60 -9.49
CA TYR A 184 9.29 -13.62 -8.56
C TYR A 184 10.82 -13.56 -8.41
N LEU A 185 11.53 -12.76 -9.21
CA LEU A 185 12.99 -12.68 -9.15
C LEU A 185 13.46 -11.87 -7.93
N PRO A 186 14.43 -12.38 -7.15
CA PRO A 186 15.01 -11.64 -6.04
C PRO A 186 16.00 -10.56 -6.50
N ARG A 187 16.30 -9.62 -5.59
CA ARG A 187 17.54 -8.80 -5.58
C ARG A 187 17.72 -7.65 -6.60
N GLN A 188 16.77 -7.33 -7.48
CA GLN A 188 16.92 -6.17 -8.40
C GLN A 188 15.71 -5.19 -8.38
N LYS A 189 15.89 -4.01 -9.00
CA LYS A 189 14.81 -3.02 -9.21
C LYS A 189 13.63 -3.63 -9.99
N ASN A 190 13.93 -4.51 -10.93
CA ASN A 190 12.95 -5.30 -11.68
C ASN A 190 12.90 -6.71 -11.10
N ASN A 191 11.78 -7.05 -10.47
CA ASN A 191 11.50 -8.40 -9.97
C ASN A 191 10.90 -9.32 -11.04
N ARG A 192 10.78 -8.84 -12.28
CA ARG A 192 10.24 -9.56 -13.44
C ARG A 192 11.38 -9.90 -14.41
N VAL A 193 11.21 -10.98 -15.16
CA VAL A 193 12.12 -11.34 -16.25
C VAL A 193 12.10 -10.23 -17.30
N SER A 194 13.27 -9.84 -17.81
CA SER A 194 13.35 -8.90 -18.92
C SER A 194 12.93 -9.63 -20.20
N ILE A 195 11.77 -9.27 -20.74
CA ILE A 195 11.19 -9.95 -21.90
C ILE A 195 12.01 -9.60 -23.15
N GLN A 196 12.89 -10.52 -23.57
CA GLN A 196 13.57 -10.45 -24.88
C GLN A 196 12.84 -11.29 -25.92
N GLN A 197 12.34 -12.47 -25.52
CA GLN A 197 11.58 -13.39 -26.37
C GLN A 197 10.64 -14.25 -25.50
N ILE A 198 9.35 -14.31 -25.84
CA ILE A 198 8.37 -15.12 -25.11
C ILE A 198 8.32 -16.50 -25.76
N PHE A 199 8.56 -17.55 -24.98
CA PHE A 199 8.40 -18.93 -25.43
C PHE A 199 7.03 -19.47 -24.99
N PRO A 200 6.05 -19.63 -25.90
CA PRO A 200 4.68 -19.99 -25.54
C PRO A 200 4.55 -21.41 -24.94
N ASN A 201 5.57 -22.25 -25.09
CA ASN A 201 5.60 -23.59 -24.53
C ASN A 201 5.82 -23.59 -23.01
N TRP A 202 6.35 -22.49 -22.46
CA TRP A 202 6.68 -22.33 -21.04
C TRP A 202 5.86 -21.19 -20.44
N THR A 203 4.86 -21.54 -19.64
CA THR A 203 3.90 -20.58 -19.06
C THR A 203 4.11 -20.41 -17.56
N THR A 204 4.38 -21.49 -16.85
CA THR A 204 4.35 -21.53 -15.38
C THR A 204 5.67 -22.01 -14.79
N VAL A 205 6.04 -21.43 -13.64
CA VAL A 205 7.35 -21.67 -13.01
C VAL A 205 7.58 -23.15 -12.65
N ASN A 206 6.52 -23.91 -12.36
CA ASN A 206 6.60 -25.36 -12.11
C ASN A 206 7.24 -26.17 -13.25
N GLN A 207 7.23 -25.64 -14.48
CA GLN A 207 7.85 -26.29 -15.64
C GLN A 207 9.37 -26.12 -15.67
N LEU A 208 9.91 -25.17 -14.88
CA LEU A 208 11.33 -24.84 -14.84
C LEU A 208 12.11 -25.66 -13.79
N PHE A 209 11.42 -26.38 -12.90
CA PHE A 209 12.06 -27.20 -11.87
C PHE A 209 11.42 -28.57 -11.75
N ASN A 210 12.22 -29.55 -11.30
CA ASN A 210 11.77 -30.92 -11.15
C ASN A 210 11.16 -31.12 -9.75
N CYS A 211 9.84 -31.35 -9.66
CA CYS A 211 9.17 -31.60 -8.38
C CYS A 211 9.68 -32.85 -7.63
N GLY A 212 10.30 -33.81 -8.32
CA GLY A 212 10.86 -35.02 -7.68
C GLY A 212 12.20 -34.79 -6.99
N THR A 213 13.06 -33.92 -7.54
CA THR A 213 14.40 -33.64 -7.01
C THR A 213 14.50 -32.32 -6.27
N PHE A 214 13.45 -31.48 -6.33
CA PHE A 214 13.42 -30.11 -5.79
C PHE A 214 14.58 -29.24 -6.29
N THR A 215 15.04 -29.51 -7.51
CA THR A 215 16.11 -28.77 -8.16
C THR A 215 15.60 -28.11 -9.43
N TRP A 216 16.13 -26.92 -9.69
CA TRP A 216 15.94 -26.24 -10.96
C TRP A 216 16.58 -27.04 -12.10
N ASN A 217 15.99 -26.97 -13.30
CA ASN A 217 16.59 -27.55 -14.49
C ASN A 217 17.58 -26.54 -15.11
N GLU A 218 18.85 -26.65 -14.72
CA GLU A 218 19.91 -25.73 -15.16
C GLU A 218 20.06 -25.65 -16.69
N GLU A 219 20.01 -26.79 -17.39
CA GLU A 219 20.14 -26.83 -18.85
C GLU A 219 19.00 -26.07 -19.53
N LEU A 220 17.78 -26.28 -19.04
CA LEU A 220 16.59 -25.60 -19.55
C LEU A 220 16.62 -24.10 -19.26
N LEU A 221 17.04 -23.70 -18.05
CA LEU A 221 17.16 -22.28 -17.69
C LEU A 221 18.21 -21.56 -18.54
N ASN A 222 19.36 -22.18 -18.78
CA ASN A 222 20.43 -21.61 -19.61
C ASN A 222 20.04 -21.50 -21.09
N ASN A 223 19.11 -22.32 -21.57
CA ASN A 223 18.59 -22.24 -22.93
C ASN A 223 17.50 -21.17 -23.11
N ILE A 224 16.71 -20.90 -22.06
CA ILE A 224 15.57 -19.98 -22.12
C ILE A 224 15.95 -18.55 -21.72
N PHE A 225 16.83 -18.39 -20.73
CA PHE A 225 17.15 -17.11 -20.12
C PHE A 225 18.60 -16.70 -20.37
N ASP A 226 18.87 -15.41 -20.24
CA ASP A 226 20.23 -14.90 -20.15
C ASP A 226 20.92 -15.41 -18.87
N VAL A 227 22.25 -15.49 -18.92
CA VAL A 227 23.08 -16.05 -17.84
C VAL A 227 22.81 -15.37 -16.49
N ASP A 228 22.56 -14.06 -16.46
CA ASP A 228 22.27 -13.33 -15.22
C ASP A 228 20.88 -13.70 -14.66
N THR A 229 19.84 -13.71 -15.50
CA THR A 229 18.49 -14.17 -15.08
C THR A 229 18.49 -15.63 -14.65
N ALA A 230 19.14 -16.53 -15.40
CA ALA A 230 19.22 -17.96 -15.05
C ALA A 230 19.87 -18.17 -13.67
N ASN A 231 21.03 -17.55 -13.42
CA ASN A 231 21.71 -17.63 -12.13
C ASN A 231 20.85 -17.11 -10.96
N ARG A 232 20.00 -16.11 -11.20
CA ARG A 232 19.09 -15.60 -10.17
C ARG A 232 17.96 -16.56 -9.86
N ILE A 233 17.41 -17.21 -10.88
CA ILE A 233 16.38 -18.24 -10.69
C ILE A 233 16.97 -19.41 -9.90
N LEU A 234 18.18 -19.86 -10.27
CA LEU A 234 18.92 -20.92 -9.57
C LEU A 234 19.18 -20.59 -8.09
N ALA A 235 19.39 -19.31 -7.77
CA ALA A 235 19.60 -18.86 -6.39
C ALA A 235 18.32 -18.88 -5.53
N ILE A 236 17.13 -19.10 -6.10
CA ILE A 236 15.88 -19.17 -5.33
C ILE A 236 15.76 -20.57 -4.72
N PRO A 237 15.68 -20.68 -3.38
CA PRO A 237 15.48 -21.97 -2.74
C PRO A 237 14.06 -22.50 -3.01
N ILE A 238 13.96 -23.74 -3.49
CA ILE A 238 12.67 -24.41 -3.72
C ILE A 238 12.24 -25.07 -2.40
N ALA A 239 11.21 -24.51 -1.76
CA ALA A 239 10.70 -25.00 -0.48
C ALA A 239 9.65 -26.12 -0.66
N GLY A 240 10.01 -27.21 -1.34
CA GLY A 240 9.17 -28.40 -1.51
C GLY A 240 7.85 -28.20 -2.29
N CYS A 241 7.51 -29.14 -3.17
CA CYS A 241 6.34 -29.09 -4.07
C CYS A 241 4.97 -29.22 -3.33
N GLN A 242 4.95 -29.23 -1.99
CA GLN A 242 3.74 -29.22 -1.15
C GLN A 242 3.37 -27.84 -0.60
N SER A 243 4.26 -26.85 -0.71
CA SER A 243 3.99 -25.48 -0.26
C SER A 243 3.19 -24.72 -1.32
N GLU A 244 2.12 -24.03 -0.93
CA GLU A 244 1.38 -23.15 -1.86
C GLU A 244 2.23 -21.93 -2.27
N ASP A 245 2.01 -21.43 -3.48
CA ASP A 245 2.61 -20.18 -3.96
C ASP A 245 2.06 -18.99 -3.15
N LEU A 246 2.96 -18.11 -2.69
CA LEU A 246 2.57 -17.02 -1.79
C LEU A 246 2.96 -15.66 -2.34
N ARG A 247 2.03 -14.71 -2.15
CA ARG A 247 2.22 -13.30 -2.45
C ARG A 247 2.86 -12.61 -1.23
N VAL A 248 4.01 -12.02 -1.45
CA VAL A 248 4.90 -11.42 -0.46
C VAL A 248 5.09 -9.94 -0.76
N TRP A 249 5.05 -9.12 0.30
CA TRP A 249 5.35 -7.69 0.23
C TRP A 249 6.85 -7.47 0.39
N LYS A 250 7.53 -7.07 -0.69
CA LYS A 250 9.00 -7.01 -0.74
C LYS A 250 9.65 -5.96 0.15
N TYR A 251 8.88 -5.01 0.67
CA TYR A 251 9.38 -3.90 1.51
C TYR A 251 9.20 -4.15 3.01
N ASP A 252 8.81 -5.36 3.42
CA ASP A 252 8.72 -5.77 4.82
C ASP A 252 9.39 -7.14 5.03
N GLY A 253 10.06 -7.32 6.16
CA GLY A 253 10.83 -8.54 6.44
C GLY A 253 9.97 -9.79 6.63
N PHE A 254 8.71 -9.62 7.03
CA PHE A 254 7.76 -10.73 7.20
C PHE A 254 6.98 -11.04 5.92
N GLY A 255 7.13 -10.22 4.88
CA GLY A 255 6.40 -10.42 3.63
C GLY A 255 4.93 -10.00 3.68
N GLU A 256 4.47 -9.37 4.76
CA GLU A 256 3.10 -8.89 4.89
C GLU A 256 3.02 -7.39 4.62
N TYR A 257 1.98 -6.97 3.91
CA TYR A 257 1.70 -5.56 3.76
C TYR A 257 1.14 -4.97 5.05
N THR A 258 1.82 -3.95 5.56
CA THR A 258 1.29 -3.11 6.64
C THR A 258 1.10 -1.69 6.12
N VAL A 259 0.16 -0.94 6.69
CA VAL A 259 -0.02 0.48 6.32
C VAL A 259 1.27 1.27 6.58
N LYS A 260 2.04 0.88 7.60
CA LYS A 260 3.34 1.47 7.93
C LYS A 260 4.36 1.24 6.82
N SER A 261 4.50 0.00 6.32
CA SER A 261 5.45 -0.30 5.26
C SER A 261 5.04 0.35 3.93
N GLY A 262 3.76 0.31 3.57
CA GLY A 262 3.25 1.01 2.38
C GLY A 262 3.40 2.54 2.44
N TYR A 263 3.11 3.15 3.59
CA TYR A 263 3.32 4.58 3.80
C TYR A 263 4.80 4.97 3.66
N ARG A 264 5.71 4.15 4.20
CA ARG A 264 7.16 4.39 4.08
C ARG A 264 7.62 4.40 2.62
N VAL A 265 7.14 3.46 1.81
CA VAL A 265 7.46 3.40 0.38
C VAL A 265 6.95 4.65 -0.34
N LEU A 266 5.72 5.08 -0.03
CA LEU A 266 5.16 6.30 -0.60
C LEU A 266 5.91 7.56 -0.19
N SER A 267 6.44 7.63 1.04
CA SER A 267 7.17 8.81 1.52
C SER A 267 8.61 8.91 1.01
N ILE A 268 9.22 7.80 0.58
CA ILE A 268 10.58 7.78 0.01
C ILE A 268 10.56 8.16 -1.48
N ASN A 269 9.46 7.85 -2.18
CA ASN A 269 9.30 8.09 -3.62
C ASN A 269 8.72 9.49 -3.95
N ILE A 270 8.91 10.47 -3.07
CA ILE A 270 8.56 11.90 -3.24
C ILE A 270 9.86 12.68 -3.26
#